data_AF-A0A3L7S4F7-F1
#
_entry.id   AF-A0A3L7S4F7-F1
#
_cell.length_a   1.000
_cell.length_b   1.000
_cell.length_c   1.000
_cell.angle_alpha   90.00
_cell.angle_beta   90.00
_cell.angle_gamma   90.00
#
_symmetry.space_group_name_H-M   'P 1'
#
loop_
_entity.id
_entity.type
_entity.pdbx_description
1 polymer ?
#
loop_
_entity_poly.entity_id
_entity_poly.type
_entity_poly.pdbx_seq_one_letter_code
_entity_poly.pdbx_strand_id
1 'polypeptide(L)'
;MAMKIRLKNAALAAFAGALMSAGCGEDGTADGNTTATSEVVTPVSGQSPSTETKTSDGMVKAEPTEETFELKPLSLSGLSGSKGAGGDDTSASGKSDTEKQIQAIITHLQPLQILLGQWRGTTRREYENFKAVDNHEWVWDLRTDAKNPALTINSDKSPYLKQGRLSWNVDDQKFTLTATDTAGTKREFVGDFTDPVHEIVGSDDKLHKVFRLEFNQVDKSGQSSGEMWQLSFEQQENNRYLLEVAKRRGNAAFTRYDTVSTQREGTSFALSDTDYAEKTCIISEGLGTTEIVFKGRSYWVCCSGCKAAFDEDPETWIARAAARPKK
;
A
#
# COMPACT_ATOMS: atom_id res chain seq x y z
N MET A 1 -9.86 -9.10 64.06
CA MET A 1 -11.03 -9.91 63.64
C MET A 1 -10.66 -10.57 62.32
N ALA A 2 -10.54 -11.90 62.32
CA ALA A 2 -9.92 -12.69 61.27
C ALA A 2 -10.82 -12.86 60.04
N MET A 3 -10.25 -12.78 58.83
CA MET A 3 -10.91 -13.24 57.61
C MET A 3 -10.03 -14.29 56.94
N LYS A 4 -10.48 -15.55 57.03
CA LYS A 4 -9.82 -16.75 56.50
C LYS A 4 -10.02 -16.82 54.98
N ILE A 5 -8.93 -16.83 54.22
CA ILE A 5 -8.90 -17.18 52.80
C ILE A 5 -8.81 -18.71 52.71
N ARG A 6 -9.78 -19.35 52.04
CA ARG A 6 -9.73 -20.77 51.67
C ARG A 6 -9.25 -20.91 50.23
N LEU A 7 -8.02 -21.42 50.07
CA LEU A 7 -7.55 -22.06 48.83
C LEU A 7 -8.33 -23.36 48.60
N LYS A 8 -8.76 -23.61 47.36
CA LYS A 8 -9.11 -24.96 46.88
C LYS A 8 -8.22 -25.30 45.68
N ASN A 9 -7.37 -26.30 45.90
CA ASN A 9 -6.56 -26.97 44.89
C ASN A 9 -7.47 -27.69 43.89
N ALA A 10 -7.22 -27.48 42.59
CA ALA A 10 -7.76 -28.31 41.52
C ALA A 10 -6.66 -29.27 41.05
N ALA A 11 -7.02 -30.55 41.00
CA ALA A 11 -6.13 -31.67 40.76
C ALA A 11 -5.68 -31.77 39.30
N LEU A 12 -4.39 -32.07 39.15
CA LEU A 12 -3.75 -32.62 37.96
C LEU A 12 -4.31 -34.01 37.67
N ALA A 13 -4.73 -34.27 36.43
CA ALA A 13 -4.89 -35.63 35.92
C ALA A 13 -4.17 -35.72 34.57
N ALA A 14 -3.01 -36.38 34.60
CA ALA A 14 -2.25 -36.78 33.43
C ALA A 14 -2.90 -38.02 32.82
N PHE A 15 -3.02 -38.06 31.50
CA PHE A 15 -3.23 -39.30 30.75
C PHE A 15 -2.20 -39.38 29.63
N ALA A 16 -1.29 -40.33 29.80
CA ALA A 16 -0.35 -40.78 28.78
C ALA A 16 -0.99 -41.94 28.02
N GLY A 17 -0.78 -41.99 26.71
CA GLY A 17 -1.21 -43.09 25.85
C GLY A 17 -0.46 -43.03 24.53
N ALA A 18 0.64 -43.78 24.45
CA ALA A 18 1.46 -43.99 23.27
C ALA A 18 0.80 -45.00 22.32
N LEU A 19 1.07 -44.88 21.01
CA LEU A 19 1.13 -46.02 20.09
C LEU A 19 1.97 -45.65 18.86
N MET A 20 2.99 -46.47 18.60
CA MET A 20 3.86 -46.46 17.44
C MET A 20 3.22 -47.21 16.26
N SER A 21 3.59 -46.83 15.04
CA SER A 21 3.95 -47.81 14.00
C SER A 21 4.62 -47.12 12.80
N ALA A 22 5.71 -47.76 12.37
CA ALA A 22 6.54 -47.45 11.21
C ALA A 22 5.83 -47.76 9.87
N GLY A 23 6.35 -47.17 8.79
CA GLY A 23 6.04 -47.56 7.42
C GLY A 23 7.02 -46.94 6.43
N CYS A 24 8.04 -47.72 6.05
CA CYS A 24 8.95 -47.48 4.93
C CYS A 24 8.25 -47.83 3.60
N GLY A 25 8.66 -47.18 2.51
CA GLY A 25 8.28 -47.55 1.14
C GLY A 25 9.11 -46.77 0.11
N GLU A 26 10.10 -47.46 -0.44
CA GLU A 26 11.12 -47.06 -1.42
C GLU A 26 10.61 -46.85 -2.86
N ASP A 27 11.43 -46.05 -3.58
CA ASP A 27 11.91 -46.15 -4.97
C ASP A 27 11.00 -46.21 -6.20
N GLY A 28 11.32 -45.31 -7.15
CA GLY A 28 10.85 -45.30 -8.52
C GLY A 28 11.70 -44.37 -9.40
N THR A 29 12.61 -45.00 -10.13
CA THR A 29 13.69 -44.52 -11.00
C THR A 29 13.30 -43.73 -12.27
N ALA A 30 14.21 -42.79 -12.61
CA ALA A 30 14.91 -42.61 -13.89
C ALA A 30 14.31 -41.85 -15.10
N ASP A 31 15.27 -41.13 -15.70
CA ASP A 31 15.52 -40.82 -17.11
C ASP A 31 14.93 -39.55 -17.77
N GLY A 32 15.83 -38.82 -18.45
CA GLY A 32 15.46 -37.91 -19.52
C GLY A 32 16.38 -36.72 -19.78
N ASN A 33 17.66 -36.97 -20.01
CA ASN A 33 18.63 -36.03 -20.59
C ASN A 33 18.13 -35.45 -21.93
N THR A 34 18.27 -34.14 -22.21
CA THR A 34 18.58 -33.61 -23.57
C THR A 34 19.13 -32.18 -23.48
N THR A 35 20.44 -32.11 -23.70
CA THR A 35 21.22 -30.94 -24.12
C THR A 35 20.73 -30.43 -25.48
N ALA A 36 20.52 -29.12 -25.62
CA ALA A 36 20.48 -28.45 -26.92
C ALA A 36 21.33 -27.18 -26.86
N THR A 37 22.55 -27.31 -27.39
CA THR A 37 23.47 -26.27 -27.81
C THR A 37 22.85 -25.43 -28.92
N SER A 38 23.01 -24.11 -28.87
CA SER A 38 22.99 -23.30 -30.10
C SER A 38 23.94 -22.11 -29.93
N GLU A 39 24.97 -22.14 -30.76
CA GLU A 39 25.93 -21.06 -30.99
C GLU A 39 25.35 -19.95 -31.89
N VAL A 40 26.20 -18.92 -32.07
CA VAL A 40 26.22 -17.87 -33.10
C VAL A 40 25.21 -16.72 -32.84
N VAL A 41 25.52 -15.42 -32.95
CA VAL A 41 26.49 -14.68 -33.77
C VAL A 41 26.72 -13.29 -33.13
N THR A 42 27.97 -12.85 -33.01
CA THR A 42 28.36 -11.44 -32.85
C THR A 42 28.17 -10.65 -34.14
N PRO A 43 27.82 -9.35 -34.08
CA PRO A 43 28.42 -8.41 -35.00
C PRO A 43 29.14 -7.25 -34.31
N VAL A 44 30.20 -6.88 -35.00
CA VAL A 44 31.23 -5.90 -34.72
C VAL A 44 30.75 -4.48 -35.06
N SER A 45 31.21 -3.53 -34.26
CA SER A 45 31.65 -2.16 -34.56
C SER A 45 30.96 -1.35 -35.67
N GLY A 46 30.41 -0.20 -35.26
CA GLY A 46 30.04 0.92 -36.14
C GLY A 46 30.38 2.25 -35.46
N GLN A 47 31.53 2.79 -35.84
CA GLN A 47 32.16 4.02 -35.37
C GLN A 47 31.35 5.26 -35.79
N SER A 48 31.29 6.28 -34.93
CA SER A 48 31.02 7.67 -35.36
C SER A 48 31.76 8.67 -34.48
N PRO A 49 32.14 9.84 -35.04
CA PRO A 49 33.36 10.54 -34.66
C PRO A 49 33.13 11.63 -33.62
N SER A 50 34.21 11.86 -32.87
CA SER A 50 34.49 13.05 -32.07
C SER A 50 34.40 14.35 -32.88
N THR A 51 33.87 15.41 -32.26
CA THR A 51 34.26 16.80 -32.58
C THR A 51 34.28 17.64 -31.31
N GLU A 52 35.23 18.56 -31.32
CA GLU A 52 35.85 19.26 -30.21
C GLU A 52 35.01 20.33 -29.52
N THR A 53 35.42 20.55 -28.27
CA THR A 53 35.25 21.67 -27.36
C THR A 53 35.30 23.06 -28.01
N LYS A 54 34.38 23.94 -27.60
CA LYS A 54 34.70 25.36 -27.36
C LYS A 54 34.02 25.88 -26.09
N THR A 55 34.88 26.30 -25.17
CA THR A 55 34.61 27.03 -23.93
C THR A 55 34.24 28.48 -24.23
N SER A 56 33.29 29.04 -23.49
CA SER A 56 33.31 30.47 -23.12
C SER A 56 32.55 30.68 -21.81
N ASP A 57 33.27 31.26 -20.85
CA ASP A 57 32.85 31.71 -19.53
C ASP A 57 31.66 32.67 -19.52
N GLY A 58 30.91 32.68 -18.41
CA GLY A 58 29.91 33.73 -18.13
C GLY A 58 29.00 33.43 -16.95
N MET A 59 29.55 33.56 -15.74
CA MET A 59 28.92 33.33 -14.44
C MET A 59 27.79 34.33 -14.13
N VAL A 60 26.56 33.86 -13.88
CA VAL A 60 25.64 34.48 -12.90
C VAL A 60 24.89 33.37 -12.17
N LYS A 61 25.18 33.29 -10.87
CA LYS A 61 24.58 32.41 -9.86
C LYS A 61 23.16 32.90 -9.56
N ALA A 62 22.15 32.11 -9.88
CA ALA A 62 20.80 32.27 -9.35
C ALA A 62 20.45 30.97 -8.61
N GLU A 63 20.23 31.10 -7.30
CA GLU A 63 19.78 30.00 -6.44
C GLU A 63 18.41 29.51 -6.95
N PRO A 64 18.20 28.20 -7.14
CA PRO A 64 16.89 27.68 -7.49
C PRO A 64 16.02 27.82 -6.26
N THR A 65 15.06 28.73 -6.32
CA THR A 65 13.97 28.79 -5.35
C THR A 65 13.22 27.46 -5.48
N GLU A 66 13.22 26.66 -4.42
CA GLU A 66 12.42 25.44 -4.34
C GLU A 66 10.95 25.82 -4.46
N GLU A 67 10.39 25.72 -5.67
CA GLU A 67 8.95 25.73 -5.86
C GLU A 67 8.43 24.39 -5.32
N THR A 68 7.94 24.44 -4.09
CA THR A 68 7.10 23.41 -3.51
C THR A 68 5.94 23.13 -4.45
N PHE A 69 5.89 21.91 -4.97
CA PHE A 69 4.82 21.42 -5.85
C PHE A 69 3.48 21.53 -5.11
N GLU A 70 2.70 22.56 -5.45
CA GLU A 70 1.31 22.68 -5.03
C GLU A 70 0.48 21.77 -5.94
N LEU A 71 -0.02 20.66 -5.38
CA LEU A 71 -0.98 19.78 -6.05
C LEU A 71 -2.23 20.62 -6.35
N LYS A 72 -2.36 21.10 -7.59
CA LYS A 72 -3.63 21.72 -8.01
C LYS A 72 -4.75 20.69 -7.85
N PRO A 73 -5.86 21.06 -7.17
CA PRO A 73 -6.94 20.13 -6.91
C PRO A 73 -7.50 19.60 -8.21
N LEU A 74 -7.88 18.32 -8.16
CA LEU A 74 -8.76 17.76 -9.17
C LEU A 74 -9.99 18.64 -9.22
N SER A 75 -10.20 19.29 -10.38
CA SER A 75 -11.37 20.10 -10.61
C SER A 75 -12.61 19.19 -10.54
N LEU A 76 -13.24 19.13 -9.38
CA LEU A 76 -14.49 18.38 -9.12
C LEU A 76 -15.71 19.02 -9.83
N SER A 77 -15.49 19.95 -10.77
CA SER A 77 -16.53 20.68 -11.50
C SER A 77 -17.44 19.77 -12.33
N GLY A 78 -17.00 18.54 -12.63
CA GLY A 78 -17.80 17.55 -13.38
C GLY A 78 -18.89 16.84 -12.59
N LEU A 79 -18.96 17.01 -11.25
CA LEU A 79 -19.89 16.25 -10.39
C LEU A 79 -21.12 17.03 -9.92
N SER A 80 -21.34 18.27 -10.39
CA SER A 80 -22.54 19.04 -10.05
C SER A 80 -23.46 19.20 -11.25
N GLY A 81 -24.35 18.23 -11.43
CA GLY A 81 -25.52 18.37 -12.27
C GLY A 81 -26.52 19.37 -11.66
N SER A 82 -26.81 20.42 -12.43
CA SER A 82 -28.02 21.26 -12.40
C SER A 82 -28.34 22.11 -11.15
N LYS A 83 -27.86 23.36 -11.22
CA LYS A 83 -28.61 24.63 -11.11
C LYS A 83 -29.66 24.78 -10.00
N GLY A 84 -29.32 25.59 -8.99
CA GLY A 84 -30.23 26.34 -8.14
C GLY A 84 -29.58 27.66 -7.74
N ALA A 85 -30.13 28.77 -8.23
CA ALA A 85 -29.64 30.12 -7.96
C ALA A 85 -30.15 30.63 -6.61
N GLY A 86 -29.29 31.29 -5.84
CA GLY A 86 -29.64 32.00 -4.60
C GLY A 86 -28.38 32.28 -3.79
N GLY A 87 -27.99 33.55 -3.71
CA GLY A 87 -26.73 33.98 -3.11
C GLY A 87 -26.66 33.78 -1.60
N ASP A 88 -25.45 33.59 -1.10
CA ASP A 88 -25.03 34.02 0.24
C ASP A 88 -23.49 34.13 0.28
N ASP A 89 -22.98 35.31 0.65
CA ASP A 89 -21.54 35.65 0.73
C ASP A 89 -20.80 34.94 1.88
N THR A 90 -21.47 34.04 2.58
CA THR A 90 -20.91 33.18 3.64
C THR A 90 -20.16 31.95 3.07
N SER A 91 -20.22 31.73 1.74
CA SER A 91 -19.71 30.51 1.07
C SER A 91 -18.22 30.52 0.68
N ALA A 92 -17.51 31.65 0.80
CA ALA A 92 -16.11 31.74 0.38
C ALA A 92 -15.12 31.17 1.41
N SER A 93 -15.37 31.38 2.72
CA SER A 93 -14.48 30.88 3.78
C SER A 93 -14.58 29.35 3.93
N GLY A 94 -15.80 28.80 3.98
CA GLY A 94 -16.00 27.35 4.14
C GLY A 94 -15.46 26.50 2.99
N LYS A 95 -15.44 27.04 1.76
CA LYS A 95 -14.83 26.37 0.60
C LYS A 95 -13.30 26.36 0.69
N SER A 96 -12.68 27.47 1.10
CA SER A 96 -11.23 27.54 1.29
C SER A 96 -10.75 26.63 2.42
N ASP A 97 -11.50 26.54 3.52
CA ASP A 97 -11.13 25.69 4.65
C ASP A 97 -11.31 24.19 4.35
N THR A 98 -12.36 23.84 3.60
CA THR A 98 -12.53 22.46 3.10
C THR A 98 -11.39 22.07 2.15
N GLU A 99 -10.99 22.97 1.25
CA GLU A 99 -9.88 22.72 0.32
C GLU A 99 -8.56 22.50 1.05
N LYS A 100 -8.25 23.35 2.04
CA LYS A 100 -7.07 23.19 2.90
C LYS A 100 -7.09 21.86 3.66
N GLN A 101 -8.25 21.45 4.16
CA GLN A 101 -8.43 20.17 4.85
C GLN A 101 -8.13 19.00 3.91
N ILE A 102 -8.72 19.01 2.71
CA ILE A 102 -8.49 17.99 1.68
C ILE A 102 -7.01 17.91 1.34
N GLN A 103 -6.37 19.06 1.12
CA GLN A 103 -4.93 19.11 0.81
C GLN A 103 -4.08 18.57 1.95
N ALA A 104 -4.41 18.90 3.21
CA ALA A 104 -3.71 18.37 4.37
C ALA A 104 -3.83 16.83 4.45
N ILE A 105 -5.00 16.27 4.14
CA ILE A 105 -5.22 14.81 4.11
C ILE A 105 -4.37 14.18 3.00
N ILE A 106 -4.43 14.72 1.78
CA ILE A 106 -3.67 14.20 0.64
C ILE A 106 -2.17 14.23 0.92
N THR A 107 -1.65 15.32 1.49
CA THR A 107 -0.23 15.44 1.85
C THR A 107 0.23 14.33 2.80
N HIS A 108 -0.58 13.95 3.79
CA HIS A 108 -0.23 12.87 4.73
C HIS A 108 -0.39 11.47 4.14
N LEU A 109 -1.29 11.30 3.16
CA LEU A 109 -1.49 10.02 2.48
C LEU A 109 -0.51 9.81 1.32
N GLN A 110 0.06 10.87 0.75
CA GLN A 110 0.98 10.79 -0.39
C GLN A 110 2.19 9.87 -0.14
N PRO A 111 2.87 9.88 1.03
CA PRO A 111 3.96 8.94 1.28
C PRO A 111 3.53 7.47 1.23
N LEU A 112 2.27 7.18 1.53
CA LEU A 112 1.66 5.85 1.52
C LEU A 112 1.18 5.43 0.11
N GLN A 113 1.34 6.28 -0.91
CA GLN A 113 0.97 5.94 -2.29
C GLN A 113 1.72 4.72 -2.82
N ILE A 114 2.86 4.38 -2.22
CA ILE A 114 3.56 3.13 -2.53
C ILE A 114 2.68 1.92 -2.24
N LEU A 115 1.68 1.99 -1.36
CA LEU A 115 0.76 0.87 -1.14
C LEU A 115 -0.20 0.65 -2.32
N LEU A 116 -0.45 1.64 -3.18
CA LEU A 116 -1.45 1.55 -4.25
C LEU A 116 -1.18 0.38 -5.22
N GLY A 117 -2.25 -0.26 -5.67
CA GLY A 117 -2.24 -1.34 -6.64
C GLY A 117 -2.55 -2.70 -6.04
N GLN A 118 -2.38 -3.72 -6.86
CA GLN A 118 -2.70 -5.11 -6.56
C GLN A 118 -1.56 -5.80 -5.82
N TRP A 119 -1.93 -6.62 -4.85
CA TRP A 119 -1.02 -7.35 -3.99
C TRP A 119 -1.54 -8.76 -3.73
N ARG A 120 -0.60 -9.66 -3.52
CA ARG A 120 -0.85 -11.01 -3.08
C ARG A 120 -0.29 -11.21 -1.68
N GLY A 121 -1.14 -11.56 -0.73
CA GLY A 121 -0.79 -11.86 0.65
C GLY A 121 -0.71 -13.36 0.93
N THR A 122 0.20 -13.78 1.80
CA THR A 122 0.23 -15.16 2.35
C THR A 122 0.44 -15.10 3.85
N THR A 123 -0.43 -15.77 4.61
CA THR A 123 -0.36 -15.79 6.07
C THR A 123 0.80 -16.65 6.57
N ARG A 124 1.33 -16.32 7.75
CA ARG A 124 2.23 -17.22 8.47
C ARG A 124 1.43 -18.30 9.19
N ARG A 125 0.28 -17.95 9.77
CA ARG A 125 -0.66 -18.91 10.37
C ARG A 125 -1.34 -19.77 9.30
N GLU A 126 -1.75 -20.96 9.71
CA GLU A 126 -2.58 -21.84 8.91
C GLU A 126 -4.06 -21.67 9.25
N TYR A 127 -4.88 -21.80 8.21
CA TYR A 127 -6.33 -21.80 8.20
C TYR A 127 -6.75 -23.07 7.45
N GLU A 128 -7.52 -23.94 8.12
CA GLU A 128 -7.96 -25.21 7.52
C GLU A 128 -6.79 -26.07 6.97
N ASN A 129 -5.66 -26.08 7.71
CA ASN A 129 -4.40 -26.78 7.39
C ASN A 129 -3.58 -26.18 6.24
N PHE A 130 -3.95 -25.02 5.70
CA PHE A 130 -3.20 -24.32 4.66
C PHE A 130 -2.90 -22.88 5.05
N LYS A 131 -1.83 -22.30 4.51
CA LYS A 131 -1.65 -20.86 4.60
C LYS A 131 -2.71 -20.18 3.74
N ALA A 132 -3.41 -19.21 4.33
CA ALA A 132 -4.38 -18.43 3.58
C ALA A 132 -3.62 -17.56 2.57
N VAL A 133 -4.19 -17.49 1.38
CA VAL A 133 -3.71 -16.66 0.29
C VAL A 133 -4.77 -15.61 0.01
N ASP A 134 -4.35 -14.37 0.08
CA ASP A 134 -5.16 -13.19 -0.19
C ASP A 134 -4.73 -12.54 -1.50
N ASN A 135 -5.68 -11.96 -2.22
CA ASN A 135 -5.41 -10.98 -3.25
C ASN A 135 -6.17 -9.73 -2.85
N HIS A 136 -5.48 -8.60 -2.77
CA HIS A 136 -6.06 -7.36 -2.31
C HIS A 136 -5.50 -6.18 -3.07
N GLU A 137 -6.33 -5.14 -3.19
CA GLU A 137 -5.97 -3.92 -3.89
C GLU A 137 -6.04 -2.72 -2.95
N TRP A 138 -5.03 -1.86 -3.03
CA TRP A 138 -5.10 -0.51 -2.51
C TRP A 138 -5.46 0.48 -3.61
N VAL A 139 -6.48 1.29 -3.35
CA VAL A 139 -7.01 2.26 -4.31
C VAL A 139 -7.21 3.62 -3.65
N TRP A 140 -6.90 4.69 -4.37
CA TRP A 140 -7.33 6.02 -4.00
C TRP A 140 -8.85 6.14 -4.07
N ASP A 141 -9.47 6.49 -2.95
CA ASP A 141 -10.87 6.89 -2.90
C ASP A 141 -10.99 8.38 -2.60
N LEU A 142 -11.14 9.14 -3.68
CA LEU A 142 -11.37 10.59 -3.67
C LEU A 142 -12.85 10.94 -3.85
N ARG A 143 -13.73 9.93 -3.97
CA ARG A 143 -15.11 10.11 -4.45
C ARG A 143 -16.15 9.83 -3.38
N THR A 144 -16.02 8.72 -2.64
CA THR A 144 -17.04 8.29 -1.66
C THR A 144 -17.26 9.35 -0.58
N ASP A 145 -16.17 9.98 -0.16
CA ASP A 145 -16.21 11.16 0.71
C ASP A 145 -15.18 12.17 0.21
N ALA A 146 -15.63 13.11 -0.63
CA ALA A 146 -14.76 14.10 -1.25
C ALA A 146 -14.09 15.04 -0.24
N LYS A 147 -14.65 15.20 0.97
CA LYS A 147 -14.05 16.00 2.05
C LYS A 147 -13.03 15.21 2.86
N ASN A 148 -13.08 13.89 2.78
CA ASN A 148 -12.20 12.98 3.50
C ASN A 148 -11.61 11.91 2.56
N PRO A 149 -10.68 12.30 1.66
CA PRO A 149 -9.96 11.38 0.79
C PRO A 149 -9.33 10.23 1.58
N ALA A 150 -9.24 9.06 0.98
CA ALA A 150 -8.67 7.89 1.65
C ALA A 150 -7.92 6.97 0.70
N LEU A 151 -7.04 6.15 1.27
CA LEU A 151 -6.59 4.92 0.66
C LEU A 151 -7.52 3.80 1.12
N THR A 152 -8.12 3.07 0.19
CA THR A 152 -8.99 1.95 0.49
C THR A 152 -8.30 0.65 0.16
N ILE A 153 -8.41 -0.34 1.03
CA ILE A 153 -8.01 -1.72 0.77
C ILE A 153 -9.26 -2.56 0.59
N ASN A 154 -9.31 -3.38 -0.45
CA ASN A 154 -10.32 -4.40 -0.63
C ASN A 154 -9.62 -5.74 -0.83
N SER A 155 -10.03 -6.75 -0.06
CA SER A 155 -9.39 -8.06 -0.06
C SER A 155 -10.40 -9.15 -0.35
N ASP A 156 -10.02 -10.08 -1.23
CA ASP A 156 -10.92 -11.16 -1.65
C ASP A 156 -11.03 -12.26 -0.60
N LYS A 157 -9.89 -12.66 -0.02
CA LYS A 157 -9.75 -13.89 0.78
C LYS A 157 -8.98 -13.70 2.08
N SER A 158 -8.67 -12.46 2.44
CA SER A 158 -8.02 -12.15 3.72
C SER A 158 -8.78 -12.78 4.89
N PRO A 159 -8.11 -13.52 5.79
CA PRO A 159 -8.74 -13.96 7.03
C PRO A 159 -8.94 -12.81 8.02
N TYR A 160 -8.38 -11.62 7.74
CA TYR A 160 -8.36 -10.48 8.64
C TYR A 160 -9.28 -9.34 8.20
N LEU A 161 -9.01 -8.74 7.04
CA LEU A 161 -9.68 -7.52 6.60
C LEU A 161 -10.34 -7.77 5.24
N LYS A 162 -11.66 -7.63 5.16
CA LYS A 162 -12.38 -7.62 3.87
C LYS A 162 -12.25 -6.29 3.16
N GLN A 163 -12.41 -5.20 3.92
CA GLN A 163 -12.22 -3.85 3.43
C GLN A 163 -11.59 -2.96 4.50
N GLY A 164 -10.92 -1.90 4.07
CA GLY A 164 -10.40 -0.85 4.94
C GLY A 164 -10.42 0.50 4.25
N ARG A 165 -10.59 1.57 5.03
CA ARG A 165 -10.49 2.97 4.61
C ARG A 165 -9.51 3.67 5.55
N LEU A 166 -8.34 4.00 5.00
CA LEU A 166 -7.24 4.70 5.66
C LEU A 166 -7.27 6.18 5.26
N SER A 167 -7.36 7.07 6.24
CA SER A 167 -7.28 8.51 6.03
C SER A 167 -6.48 9.20 7.14
N TRP A 168 -6.37 10.53 7.06
CA TRP A 168 -5.73 11.38 8.03
C TRP A 168 -6.77 12.24 8.75
N ASN A 169 -6.77 12.21 10.08
CA ASN A 169 -7.56 13.13 10.88
C ASN A 169 -6.72 14.40 11.13
N VAL A 170 -7.19 15.53 10.60
CA VAL A 170 -6.50 16.82 10.68
C VAL A 170 -6.52 17.39 12.10
N ASP A 171 -7.60 17.17 12.86
CA ASP A 171 -7.77 17.69 14.21
C ASP A 171 -6.90 16.92 15.20
N ASP A 172 -6.90 15.60 15.12
CA ASP A 172 -6.15 14.72 16.01
C ASP A 172 -4.69 14.52 15.58
N GLN A 173 -4.34 14.96 14.36
CA GLN A 173 -3.05 14.71 13.71
C GLN A 173 -2.63 13.24 13.77
N LYS A 174 -3.55 12.34 13.41
CA LYS A 174 -3.33 10.90 13.40
C LYS A 174 -3.92 10.24 12.18
N PHE A 175 -3.34 9.11 11.79
CA PHE A 175 -3.97 8.24 10.81
C PHE A 175 -5.17 7.54 11.43
N THR A 176 -6.23 7.40 10.64
CA THR A 176 -7.42 6.64 11.01
C THR A 176 -7.63 5.53 10.00
N LEU A 177 -7.90 4.32 10.49
CA LEU A 177 -8.27 3.19 9.66
C LEU A 177 -9.63 2.67 10.13
N THR A 178 -10.61 2.70 9.24
CA THR A 178 -11.88 2.01 9.44
C THR A 178 -11.86 0.73 8.63
N ALA A 179 -11.96 -0.43 9.27
CA ALA A 179 -11.91 -1.72 8.58
C ALA A 179 -13.14 -2.59 8.90
N THR A 180 -13.47 -3.49 7.98
CA THR A 180 -14.48 -4.53 8.22
C THR A 180 -13.80 -5.88 8.17
N ASP A 181 -13.94 -6.66 9.24
CA ASP A 181 -13.36 -7.99 9.32
C ASP A 181 -14.18 -9.05 8.56
N THR A 182 -13.70 -10.29 8.54
CA THR A 182 -14.36 -11.40 7.84
C THR A 182 -15.75 -11.73 8.39
N ALA A 183 -16.02 -11.44 9.66
CA ALA A 183 -17.33 -11.59 10.28
C ALA A 183 -18.28 -10.41 9.98
N GLY A 184 -17.84 -9.40 9.24
CA GLY A 184 -18.61 -8.20 8.94
C GLY A 184 -18.57 -7.16 10.05
N THR A 185 -17.72 -7.33 11.07
CA THR A 185 -17.61 -6.38 12.18
C THR A 185 -16.80 -5.18 11.73
N LYS A 186 -17.40 -3.98 11.83
CA LYS A 186 -16.70 -2.72 11.61
C LYS A 186 -15.83 -2.38 12.83
N ARG A 187 -14.56 -2.10 12.59
CA ARG A 187 -13.55 -1.74 13.58
C ARG A 187 -12.92 -0.41 13.19
N GLU A 188 -12.64 0.41 14.19
CA GLU A 188 -11.95 1.68 14.01
C GLU A 188 -10.61 1.63 14.72
N PHE A 189 -9.60 2.15 14.05
CA PHE A 189 -8.24 2.20 14.54
C PHE A 189 -7.67 3.60 14.37
N VAL A 190 -6.78 3.96 15.28
CA VAL A 190 -5.98 5.19 15.24
C VAL A 190 -4.52 4.80 15.28
N GLY A 191 -3.70 5.47 14.49
CA GLY A 191 -2.32 5.07 14.27
C GLY A 191 -1.38 6.20 13.89
N ASP A 192 -0.10 5.86 13.85
CA ASP A 192 0.98 6.75 13.42
C ASP A 192 2.19 5.93 12.93
N PHE A 193 3.14 6.60 12.29
CA PHE A 193 4.42 5.99 11.96
C PHE A 193 5.20 5.65 13.24
N THR A 194 5.45 4.37 13.45
CA THR A 194 6.45 3.89 14.42
C THR A 194 7.84 3.88 13.83
N ASP A 195 7.93 3.82 12.49
CA ASP A 195 9.13 4.07 11.71
C ASP A 195 8.74 5.00 10.54
N PRO A 196 9.23 6.26 10.52
CA PRO A 196 8.86 7.24 9.51
C PRO A 196 9.27 6.81 8.10
N VAL A 197 8.62 7.41 7.10
CA VAL A 197 8.95 7.17 5.71
C VAL A 197 10.36 7.66 5.41
N HIS A 198 11.22 6.74 4.97
CA HIS A 198 12.56 7.03 4.51
C HIS A 198 12.95 6.11 3.36
N GLU A 199 14.09 6.39 2.73
CA GLU A 199 14.61 5.60 1.62
C GLU A 199 15.87 4.86 2.05
N ILE A 200 15.98 3.61 1.61
CA ILE A 200 17.16 2.76 1.79
C ILE A 200 17.60 2.22 0.45
N VAL A 201 18.88 1.90 0.32
CA VAL A 201 19.37 1.10 -0.82
C VAL A 201 19.18 -0.38 -0.47
N GLY A 202 18.37 -1.07 -1.26
CA GLY A 202 18.09 -2.49 -1.11
C GLY A 202 19.28 -3.38 -1.49
N SER A 203 19.15 -4.68 -1.26
CA SER A 203 20.14 -5.66 -1.74
C SER A 203 20.20 -5.77 -3.27
N ASP A 204 19.25 -5.14 -3.96
CA ASP A 204 19.17 -5.04 -5.41
C ASP A 204 19.83 -3.75 -5.96
N ASP A 205 20.56 -3.01 -5.11
CA ASP A 205 21.18 -1.71 -5.37
C ASP A 205 20.18 -0.60 -5.78
N LYS A 206 18.89 -0.73 -5.43
CA LYS A 206 17.86 0.28 -5.73
C LYS A 206 17.34 0.99 -4.50
N LEU A 207 16.81 2.18 -4.73
CA LEU A 207 16.09 2.92 -3.70
C LEU A 207 14.75 2.27 -3.40
N HIS A 208 14.55 1.92 -2.15
CA HIS A 208 13.30 1.44 -1.60
C HIS A 208 12.76 2.42 -0.58
N LYS A 209 11.47 2.70 -0.69
CA LYS A 209 10.74 3.42 0.33
C LYS A 209 10.31 2.44 1.42
N VAL A 210 10.68 2.74 2.65
CA VAL A 210 10.38 1.92 3.84
C VAL A 210 9.68 2.75 4.90
N PHE A 211 8.85 2.10 5.70
CA PHE A 211 8.17 2.68 6.85
C PHE A 211 7.47 1.59 7.66
N ARG A 212 7.07 1.94 8.88
CA ARG A 212 6.11 1.15 9.67
C ARG A 212 4.99 2.02 10.18
N LEU A 213 3.78 1.77 9.71
CA LEU A 213 2.56 2.44 10.12
C LEU A 213 1.74 1.51 11.02
N GLU A 214 1.60 1.87 12.29
CA GLU A 214 0.96 1.04 13.31
C GLU A 214 -0.38 1.64 13.77
N PHE A 215 -1.40 0.79 13.88
CA PHE A 215 -2.77 1.13 14.21
C PHE A 215 -3.23 0.35 15.44
N ASN A 216 -3.80 1.06 16.41
CA ASN A 216 -4.44 0.48 17.58
C ASN A 216 -5.96 0.61 17.47
N GLN A 217 -6.69 -0.48 17.69
CA GLN A 217 -8.15 -0.43 17.69
C GLN A 217 -8.64 0.50 18.80
N VAL A 218 -9.59 1.38 18.47
CA VAL A 218 -10.24 2.29 19.42
C VAL A 218 -11.21 1.48 20.28
N ASP A 219 -11.06 1.58 21.60
CA ASP A 219 -12.03 1.01 22.55
C ASP A 219 -13.21 1.95 22.69
N LYS A 220 -14.27 1.70 21.93
CA LYS A 220 -15.54 2.45 22.04
C LYS A 220 -16.43 1.98 23.20
N SER A 221 -16.14 0.81 23.77
CA SER A 221 -17.02 0.17 24.75
C SER A 221 -16.69 0.57 26.18
N GLY A 222 -15.48 1.09 26.45
CA GLY A 222 -15.00 1.35 27.81
C GLY A 222 -14.95 0.09 28.69
N GLN A 223 -15.22 -1.08 28.10
CA GLN A 223 -15.28 -2.38 28.73
C GLN A 223 -14.07 -3.15 28.23
N SER A 224 -12.98 -3.09 28.99
CA SER A 224 -11.70 -3.79 28.76
C SER A 224 -11.82 -5.33 28.86
N SER A 225 -12.90 -5.94 28.36
CA SER A 225 -13.14 -7.38 28.35
C SER A 225 -13.08 -7.99 26.94
N GLY A 226 -13.14 -7.15 25.89
CA GLY A 226 -13.07 -7.59 24.49
C GLY A 226 -11.65 -7.89 23.99
N GLU A 227 -11.57 -8.67 22.91
CA GLU A 227 -10.35 -8.80 22.12
C GLU A 227 -10.11 -7.51 21.32
N MET A 228 -8.96 -6.89 21.52
CA MET A 228 -8.52 -5.68 20.81
C MET A 228 -7.43 -6.03 19.82
N TRP A 229 -7.46 -5.36 18.67
CA TRP A 229 -6.53 -5.61 17.57
C TRP A 229 -5.54 -4.45 17.44
N GLN A 230 -4.33 -4.79 17.01
CA GLN A 230 -3.32 -3.86 16.53
C GLN A 230 -2.87 -4.36 15.16
N LEU A 231 -2.75 -3.44 14.21
CA LEU A 231 -2.37 -3.73 12.83
C LEU A 231 -1.14 -2.89 12.49
N SER A 232 -0.13 -3.49 11.88
CA SER A 232 1.04 -2.76 11.39
C SER A 232 1.27 -3.06 9.93
N PHE A 233 1.30 -2.01 9.10
CA PHE A 233 1.74 -2.08 7.71
C PHE A 233 3.21 -1.69 7.67
N GLU A 234 4.06 -2.68 7.40
CA GLU A 234 5.52 -2.53 7.44
C GLU A 234 6.09 -2.69 6.03
N GLN A 235 6.36 -1.56 5.38
CA GLN A 235 6.94 -1.52 4.04
C GLN A 235 8.44 -1.83 4.11
N GLN A 236 8.87 -2.89 3.44
CA GLN A 236 10.28 -3.34 3.46
C GLN A 236 11.01 -2.98 2.16
N GLU A 237 10.32 -3.13 1.03
CA GLU A 237 10.84 -2.86 -0.32
C GLU A 237 9.68 -2.32 -1.15
N ASN A 238 9.92 -1.65 -2.28
CA ASN A 238 8.84 -1.06 -3.09
C ASN A 238 7.75 -2.06 -3.55
N ASN A 239 8.07 -3.35 -3.60
CA ASN A 239 7.20 -4.44 -4.01
C ASN A 239 6.82 -5.39 -2.87
N ARG A 240 7.15 -5.07 -1.61
CA ARG A 240 6.91 -5.93 -0.44
C ARG A 240 6.56 -5.13 0.81
N TYR A 241 5.50 -5.56 1.48
CA TYR A 241 5.24 -5.16 2.86
C TYR A 241 4.77 -6.34 3.71
N LEU A 242 4.76 -6.15 5.02
CA LEU A 242 4.16 -7.08 5.97
C LEU A 242 2.92 -6.45 6.59
N LEU A 243 1.82 -7.21 6.67
CA LEU A 243 0.73 -6.89 7.57
C LEU A 243 0.91 -7.71 8.84
N GLU A 244 1.34 -7.08 9.92
CA GLU A 244 1.35 -7.72 11.23
C GLU A 244 0.00 -7.53 11.92
N VAL A 245 -0.56 -8.63 12.40
CA VAL A 245 -1.79 -8.62 13.20
C VAL A 245 -1.41 -9.02 14.61
N ALA A 246 -1.60 -8.12 15.56
CA ALA A 246 -1.45 -8.39 16.98
C ALA A 246 -2.79 -8.29 17.70
N LYS A 247 -2.95 -9.07 18.77
CA LYS A 247 -4.17 -9.13 19.57
C LYS A 247 -3.83 -9.05 21.04
N ARG A 248 -4.74 -8.42 21.80
CA ARG A 248 -4.75 -8.47 23.26
C ARG A 248 -6.16 -8.75 23.77
N ARG A 249 -6.26 -9.31 24.97
CA ARG A 249 -7.51 -9.41 25.73
C ARG A 249 -7.37 -8.59 26.99
N GLY A 250 -8.34 -7.72 27.22
CA GLY A 250 -8.31 -6.73 28.30
C GLY A 250 -7.01 -5.93 28.35
N ASN A 251 -6.41 -5.83 29.54
CA ASN A 251 -5.25 -4.98 29.78
C ASN A 251 -3.90 -5.66 29.49
N ALA A 252 -3.91 -6.86 28.92
CA ALA A 252 -2.66 -7.53 28.52
C ALA A 252 -1.92 -6.75 27.42
N ALA A 253 -0.61 -6.99 27.31
CA ALA A 253 0.17 -6.51 26.18
C ALA A 253 -0.33 -7.13 24.87
N PHE A 254 -0.18 -6.39 23.77
CA PHE A 254 -0.39 -6.96 22.44
C PHE A 254 0.62 -8.07 22.18
N THR A 255 0.12 -9.19 21.68
CA THR A 255 0.93 -10.32 21.24
C THR A 255 0.71 -10.50 19.75
N ARG A 256 1.80 -10.70 18.99
CA ARG A 256 1.70 -10.97 17.56
C ARG A 256 0.87 -12.22 17.35
N TYR A 257 -0.25 -12.05 16.65
CA TYR A 257 -1.16 -13.13 16.31
C TYR A 257 -0.76 -13.78 14.99
N ASP A 258 -0.44 -12.97 13.97
CA ASP A 258 0.03 -13.42 12.65
C ASP A 258 0.86 -12.34 11.95
N THR A 259 1.54 -12.76 10.88
CA THR A 259 2.18 -11.89 9.89
C THR A 259 1.74 -12.36 8.52
N VAL A 260 1.18 -11.44 7.72
CA VAL A 260 0.88 -11.67 6.31
C VAL A 260 2.00 -11.07 5.49
N SER A 261 2.73 -11.90 4.76
CA SER A 261 3.73 -11.43 3.80
C SER A 261 3.04 -11.05 2.50
N THR A 262 3.25 -9.84 2.01
CA THR A 262 2.65 -9.37 0.75
C THR A 262 3.72 -9.20 -0.33
N GLN A 263 3.31 -9.44 -1.56
CA GLN A 263 4.09 -9.18 -2.76
C GLN A 263 3.21 -8.42 -3.75
N ARG A 264 3.74 -7.38 -4.38
CA ARG A 264 3.01 -6.62 -5.40
C ARG A 264 2.79 -7.48 -6.64
N GLU A 265 1.57 -7.52 -7.15
CA GLU A 265 1.29 -8.21 -8.40
C GLU A 265 1.97 -7.53 -9.59
N GLY A 266 2.36 -8.33 -10.59
CA GLY A 266 3.12 -7.83 -11.74
C GLY A 266 4.59 -7.53 -11.44
N THR A 267 5.05 -7.66 -10.19
CA THR A 267 6.47 -7.66 -9.84
C THR A 267 6.93 -9.10 -9.65
N SER A 268 7.83 -9.55 -10.52
CA SER A 268 8.50 -10.85 -10.37
C SER A 268 9.91 -10.62 -9.89
N PHE A 269 10.39 -11.45 -8.96
CA PHE A 269 11.81 -11.54 -8.62
C PHE A 269 12.69 -11.84 -9.85
N ALA A 270 12.11 -12.39 -10.92
CA ALA A 270 12.80 -12.78 -12.13
C ALA A 270 12.69 -11.77 -13.29
N LEU A 271 11.94 -10.67 -13.15
CA LEU A 271 11.85 -9.63 -14.17
C LEU A 271 12.79 -8.48 -13.80
N SER A 272 13.75 -8.15 -14.67
CA SER A 272 14.71 -7.07 -14.44
C SER A 272 14.00 -5.73 -14.35
N ASP A 273 14.27 -4.99 -13.28
CA ASP A 273 13.53 -3.77 -12.96
C ASP A 273 13.82 -2.55 -13.84
N THR A 274 14.66 -2.69 -14.87
CA THR A 274 14.92 -1.64 -15.88
C THR A 274 13.63 -1.16 -16.54
N ASP A 275 12.61 -2.01 -16.58
CA ASP A 275 11.32 -1.68 -17.18
C ASP A 275 10.40 -0.86 -16.28
N TYR A 276 10.66 -0.71 -14.97
CA TYR A 276 9.73 -0.05 -14.04
C TYR A 276 9.99 1.44 -13.86
N ALA A 277 11.20 1.93 -14.10
CA ALA A 277 11.49 3.38 -14.09
C ALA A 277 10.67 4.14 -15.14
N GLU A 278 10.32 3.47 -16.25
CA GLU A 278 9.49 4.03 -17.32
C GLU A 278 7.96 3.92 -17.03
N LYS A 279 7.58 3.12 -16.02
CA LYS A 279 6.17 2.82 -15.69
C LYS A 279 5.70 3.73 -14.57
N THR A 280 5.59 5.03 -14.83
CA THR A 280 4.99 5.98 -13.88
C THR A 280 3.47 6.06 -14.09
N CYS A 281 2.70 5.98 -13.01
CA CYS A 281 1.26 6.18 -13.04
C CYS A 281 0.92 7.59 -13.53
N ILE A 282 0.18 7.69 -14.63
CA ILE A 282 -0.17 8.98 -15.26
C ILE A 282 -1.02 9.88 -14.33
N ILE A 283 -1.73 9.28 -13.38
CA ILE A 283 -2.61 10.00 -12.45
C ILE A 283 -1.89 10.37 -11.16
N SER A 284 -1.35 9.38 -10.45
CA SER A 284 -0.83 9.56 -9.10
C SER A 284 0.69 9.71 -9.02
N GLU A 285 1.41 9.57 -10.13
CA GLU A 285 2.89 9.60 -10.17
C GLU A 285 3.57 8.50 -9.34
N GLY A 286 2.79 7.53 -8.87
CA GLY A 286 3.30 6.31 -8.23
C GLY A 286 3.79 5.30 -9.26
N LEU A 287 4.21 4.13 -8.78
CA LEU A 287 4.56 3.00 -9.65
C LEU A 287 3.33 2.53 -10.44
N GLY A 288 3.41 2.59 -11.76
CA GLY A 288 2.44 2.05 -12.69
C GLY A 288 2.61 0.54 -12.82
N THR A 289 1.53 -0.20 -12.54
CA THR A 289 1.52 -1.67 -12.53
C THR A 289 0.63 -2.23 -13.64
N THR A 290 -0.30 -1.43 -14.14
CA THR A 290 -1.26 -1.81 -15.18
C THR A 290 -1.05 -0.94 -16.42
N GLU A 291 -0.83 -1.57 -17.57
CA GLU A 291 -0.79 -0.90 -18.87
C GLU A 291 -2.22 -0.65 -19.37
N ILE A 292 -2.46 0.54 -19.91
CA ILE A 292 -3.70 0.92 -20.58
C ILE A 292 -3.36 1.55 -21.93
N VAL A 293 -4.13 1.23 -22.97
CA VAL A 293 -3.90 1.76 -24.32
C VAL A 293 -4.98 2.77 -24.68
N PHE A 294 -4.58 3.97 -25.07
CA PHE A 294 -5.48 5.02 -25.55
C PHE A 294 -4.95 5.66 -26.82
N LYS A 295 -5.77 5.70 -27.87
CA LYS A 295 -5.41 6.22 -29.21
C LYS A 295 -4.07 5.64 -29.74
N GLY A 296 -3.83 4.34 -29.49
CA GLY A 296 -2.62 3.64 -29.94
C GLY A 296 -1.35 3.97 -29.16
N ARG A 297 -1.45 4.69 -28.03
CA ARG A 297 -0.35 4.94 -27.10
C ARG A 297 -0.60 4.23 -25.77
N SER A 298 0.45 3.61 -25.24
CA SER A 298 0.41 2.97 -23.93
C SER A 298 0.67 3.97 -22.81
N TYR A 299 -0.13 3.87 -21.75
CA TYR A 299 0.01 4.61 -20.50
C TYR A 299 -0.03 3.63 -19.34
N TRP A 300 0.48 4.04 -18.19
CA TRP A 300 0.52 3.20 -16.99
C TRP A 300 -0.33 3.81 -15.88
N VAL A 301 -0.99 2.95 -15.11
CA VAL A 301 -1.76 3.31 -13.91
C VAL A 301 -1.40 2.37 -12.75
N CYS A 302 -1.46 2.89 -11.52
CA CYS A 302 -1.06 2.14 -10.33
C CYS A 302 -2.17 1.26 -9.75
N CYS A 303 -3.44 1.57 -10.00
CA CYS A 303 -4.60 0.86 -9.44
C CYS A 303 -5.85 1.03 -10.33
N SER A 304 -6.87 0.22 -10.06
CA SER A 304 -8.18 0.26 -10.73
C SER A 304 -8.86 1.63 -10.62
N GLY A 305 -8.70 2.34 -9.51
CA GLY A 305 -9.21 3.71 -9.36
C GLY A 305 -8.55 4.70 -10.32
N CYS A 306 -7.24 4.59 -10.53
CA CYS A 306 -6.55 5.39 -11.54
C CYS A 306 -6.96 4.99 -12.96
N LYS A 307 -7.22 3.70 -13.21
CA LYS A 307 -7.80 3.28 -14.49
C LYS A 307 -9.16 3.93 -14.74
N ALA A 308 -10.06 3.87 -13.75
CA ALA A 308 -11.40 4.45 -13.87
C ALA A 308 -11.34 5.97 -14.12
N ALA A 309 -10.51 6.70 -13.36
CA ALA A 309 -10.32 8.13 -13.56
C ALA A 309 -9.72 8.48 -14.92
N PHE A 310 -8.84 7.62 -15.47
CA PHE A 310 -8.31 7.80 -16.82
C PHE A 310 -9.37 7.52 -17.89
N ASP A 311 -10.16 6.46 -17.73
CA ASP A 311 -11.22 6.09 -18.69
C ASP A 311 -12.33 7.14 -18.75
N GLU A 312 -12.59 7.87 -17.65
CA GLU A 312 -13.57 8.97 -17.57
C GLU A 312 -13.12 10.23 -18.34
N ASP A 313 -11.86 10.66 -18.19
CA ASP A 313 -11.33 11.86 -18.86
C ASP A 313 -9.84 11.71 -19.27
N PRO A 314 -9.55 10.91 -20.31
CA PRO A 314 -8.18 10.55 -20.67
C PRO A 314 -7.38 11.76 -21.17
N GLU A 315 -8.03 12.69 -21.88
CA GLU A 315 -7.35 13.84 -22.49
C GLU A 315 -6.82 14.81 -21.42
N THR A 316 -7.58 15.06 -20.36
CA THR A 316 -7.14 15.91 -19.25
C THR A 316 -5.92 15.32 -18.53
N TRP A 317 -5.93 14.01 -18.26
CA TRP A 317 -4.79 13.36 -17.59
C TRP A 317 -3.54 13.31 -18.46
N ILE A 318 -3.70 13.10 -19.77
CA ILE A 318 -2.59 13.14 -20.73
C ILE A 318 -2.02 14.56 -20.84
N ALA A 319 -2.86 15.58 -20.91
CA ALA A 319 -2.41 16.97 -20.94
C ALA A 319 -1.67 17.34 -19.65
N ARG A 320 -2.21 16.94 -18.49
CA ARG A 320 -1.56 17.13 -17.19
C ARG A 320 -0.21 16.42 -17.11
N ALA A 321 -0.11 15.19 -17.62
CA ALA A 321 1.15 14.45 -17.68
C ALA A 321 2.18 15.09 -18.61
N ALA A 322 1.75 15.59 -19.77
CA ALA A 322 2.63 16.27 -20.72
C ALA A 322 3.15 17.62 -20.20
N ALA A 323 2.37 18.32 -19.38
CA ALA A 323 2.77 19.58 -18.74
C ALA A 323 3.74 19.40 -17.57
N ARG A 324 4.00 18.16 -17.13
CA ARG A 324 4.90 17.88 -16.00
C ARG A 324 6.36 17.80 -16.47
N PRO A 325 7.31 18.34 -15.69
CA PRO A 325 8.73 18.15 -15.97
C PRO A 325 9.07 16.66 -15.84
N LYS A 326 9.78 16.12 -16.82
CA LYS A 326 10.32 14.76 -16.73
C LYS A 326 11.40 14.76 -15.65
N LYS A 327 11.26 13.88 -14.65
CA LYS A 327 12.29 13.61 -13.64
C LYS A 327 13.45 12.83 -14.25
#